data_AF-A0A7Y8MLF3-F1
#
_entry.id   AF-A0A7Y8MLF3-F1
#
_cell.length_a   1.000
_cell.length_b   1.000
_cell.length_c   1.000
_cell.angle_alpha   90.00
_cell.angle_beta   90.00
_cell.angle_gamma   90.00
#
_symmetry.space_group_name_H-M   'P 1'
#
loop_
_entity.id
_entity.type
_entity.pdbx_description
1 polymer ?
#
loop_
_entity_poly.entity_id
_entity_poly.type
_entity_poly.pdbx_seq_one_letter_code
_entity_poly.pdbx_strand_id
1 'polypeptide(L)'
;AEVLQIKIAQGAKPGEGGQLPGGKVTELIARLRCTKPGISLISPPPHHDIYSIEDLAQLIFDLKQVNPQALVSVKLVAEPGVGTIAAGVAKAYADLITISGYDGGTGASPLTSVKYAGTPFELGVSEAQQVLRANGLRGRVRVQADGGLKTGLDVVKAAILGAESFGFGTGPMVALGCKYLRICHLNNCATGVATQDETLRKKHFIGLPEMIVNYFNFVARETREWMAKLGVKRFEDLIGRTDLLELLEGETDKQHKLKLGLLLSQGSIPADEPRFCIEKSNPSFDKGELAEQMVKDALAGIQAKKPQRLEYPVRNVNRSIGARLSGEIAKAHGAEGLPDDCLHIKLNGSAGQSFGVWNHKGLTLEIEGDANDYVGKGMAGGRLIVYPPKGSAFESHRAAIVGNTCLYGATGGELFAAGTAGERFGVRNSGAHAVVEGAGDHCCEYMTGGSIVVLGDVGLNLGAGMTGGFALVFDEQDQLPNRYNNELVDINRINDEKTGELRAFLKTRLEKHLLHTGSARARWMLENFDDMVNRFWLVKPKALTLDSLLKD
;
A
#
# COMPACT_ATOMS: atom_id res chain seq x y z
N ALA A 1 13.26 0.91 -7.78
CA ALA A 1 13.58 1.43 -6.44
C ALA A 1 14.44 0.41 -5.70
N GLU A 2 15.39 0.86 -4.88
CA GLU A 2 16.28 -0.02 -4.09
C GLU A 2 15.65 -0.44 -2.75
N VAL A 3 14.76 0.41 -2.20
CA VAL A 3 14.02 0.13 -0.96
C VAL A 3 12.54 0.45 -1.18
N LEU A 4 11.67 -0.42 -0.69
CA LEU A 4 10.21 -0.26 -0.67
C LEU A 4 9.77 -0.17 0.78
N GLN A 5 9.17 0.95 1.19
CA GLN A 5 8.74 1.15 2.57
C GLN A 5 7.24 0.94 2.74
N ILE A 6 6.86 -0.08 3.51
CA ILE A 6 5.52 -0.26 4.04
C ILE A 6 5.36 0.69 5.22
N LYS A 7 4.53 1.71 5.05
CA LYS A 7 4.26 2.70 6.08
C LYS A 7 3.03 2.28 6.88
N ILE A 8 3.23 1.61 8.01
CA ILE A 8 2.15 1.29 8.95
C ILE A 8 1.64 2.57 9.61
N ALA A 9 2.56 3.40 10.10
CA ALA A 9 2.21 4.60 10.84
C ALA A 9 3.23 5.75 10.66
N GLN A 10 2.94 6.91 11.25
CA GLN A 10 3.88 8.02 11.39
C GLN A 10 3.72 8.68 12.76
N GLY A 11 4.82 9.18 13.34
CA GLY A 11 4.82 9.71 14.71
C GLY A 11 3.78 10.80 14.99
N ALA A 12 3.52 11.67 14.01
CA ALA A 12 2.58 12.79 14.18
C ALA A 12 1.10 12.38 14.28
N LYS A 13 0.74 11.17 13.83
CA LYS A 13 -0.63 10.63 13.85
C LYS A 13 -0.61 9.11 13.66
N PRO A 14 -0.22 8.36 14.70
CA PRO A 14 0.05 6.93 14.57
C PRO A 14 -1.19 6.10 14.20
N GLY A 15 -2.35 6.43 14.78
CA GLY A 15 -3.61 5.71 14.56
C GLY A 15 -4.42 6.16 13.34
N GLU A 16 -3.84 6.93 12.41
CA GLU A 16 -4.58 7.55 11.31
C GLU A 16 -3.83 7.53 9.97
N GLY A 17 -4.60 7.74 8.89
CA GLY A 17 -4.08 7.84 7.54
C GLY A 17 -3.45 9.19 7.16
N GLY A 18 -2.80 9.20 6.00
CA GLY A 18 -2.32 10.43 5.35
C GLY A 18 -3.47 11.40 5.06
N GLN A 19 -3.18 12.70 5.12
CA GLN A 19 -4.16 13.75 4.81
C GLN A 19 -3.53 14.75 3.85
N LEU A 20 -4.22 15.03 2.75
CA LEU A 20 -3.87 16.09 1.80
C LEU A 20 -5.12 16.93 1.52
N PRO A 21 -5.17 18.18 2.02
CA PRO A 21 -6.31 19.07 1.79
C PRO A 21 -6.57 19.30 0.30
N GLY A 22 -7.85 19.39 -0.10
CA GLY A 22 -8.27 19.51 -1.50
C GLY A 22 -7.64 20.69 -2.25
N GLY A 23 -7.42 21.82 -1.57
CA GLY A 23 -6.70 22.97 -2.15
C GLY A 23 -5.24 22.69 -2.55
N LYS A 24 -4.67 21.55 -2.13
CA LYS A 24 -3.34 21.06 -2.54
C LYS A 24 -3.40 19.95 -3.58
N VAL A 25 -4.59 19.51 -3.98
CA VAL A 25 -4.80 18.47 -4.99
C VAL A 25 -4.99 19.16 -6.33
N THR A 26 -3.87 19.65 -6.87
CA THR A 26 -3.80 20.22 -8.22
C THR A 26 -4.00 19.12 -9.27
N GLU A 27 -4.19 19.50 -10.54
CA GLU A 27 -4.29 18.54 -11.65
C GLU A 27 -3.10 17.58 -11.72
N LEU A 28 -1.88 18.09 -11.50
CA LEU A 28 -0.67 17.26 -11.44
C LEU A 28 -0.77 16.21 -10.33
N ILE A 29 -1.16 16.63 -9.12
CA ILE A 29 -1.29 15.72 -7.97
C ILE A 29 -2.42 14.72 -8.19
N ALA A 30 -3.54 15.17 -8.73
CA ALA A 30 -4.69 14.36 -9.06
C ALA A 30 -4.30 13.25 -10.06
N ARG A 31 -3.58 13.61 -11.13
CA ARG A 31 -3.04 12.66 -12.11
C ARG A 31 -2.08 11.66 -11.48
N LEU A 32 -1.12 12.13 -10.67
CA LEU A 32 -0.14 11.26 -10.01
C LEU A 32 -0.78 10.28 -9.02
N ARG A 33 -1.96 10.59 -8.50
CA ARG A 33 -2.68 9.79 -7.50
C ARG A 33 -3.95 9.14 -8.03
N CYS A 34 -4.17 9.18 -9.35
CA CYS A 34 -5.36 8.64 -10.00
C CYS A 34 -6.67 9.04 -9.29
N THR A 35 -6.80 10.33 -9.01
CA THR A 35 -7.92 10.94 -8.28
C THR A 35 -8.39 12.21 -8.97
N LYS A 36 -9.36 12.92 -8.39
CA LYS A 36 -9.96 14.12 -8.96
C LYS A 36 -9.36 15.40 -8.35
N PRO A 37 -9.08 16.45 -9.15
CA PRO A 37 -8.59 17.73 -8.64
C PRO A 37 -9.52 18.34 -7.60
N GLY A 38 -8.95 19.03 -6.61
CA GLY A 38 -9.71 19.75 -5.58
C GLY A 38 -10.35 18.90 -4.48
N ILE A 39 -10.37 17.56 -4.61
CA ILE A 39 -10.92 16.66 -3.60
C ILE A 39 -9.89 16.40 -2.50
N SER A 40 -10.29 16.57 -1.23
CA SER A 40 -9.44 16.24 -0.09
C SER A 40 -9.17 14.74 -0.04
N LEU A 41 -7.89 14.35 0.09
CA LEU A 41 -7.49 12.96 0.18
C LEU A 41 -7.21 12.60 1.63
N ILE A 42 -8.17 11.92 2.25
CA ILE A 42 -8.02 11.28 3.56
C ILE A 42 -7.79 9.79 3.27
N SER A 43 -6.59 9.30 3.57
CA SER A 43 -6.31 7.87 3.39
C SER A 43 -7.01 7.08 4.50
N PRO A 44 -7.44 5.84 4.23
CA PRO A 44 -7.90 4.94 5.28
C PRO A 44 -6.83 4.82 6.37
N PRO A 45 -7.21 4.73 7.66
CA PRO A 45 -6.25 4.47 8.73
C PRO A 45 -5.47 3.17 8.54
N PRO A 46 -6.11 2.01 8.23
CA PRO A 46 -5.39 0.78 7.99
C PRO A 46 -4.97 0.64 6.51
N HIS A 47 -3.98 -0.21 6.28
CA HIS A 47 -3.82 -0.88 5.00
C HIS A 47 -4.87 -2.00 4.94
N HIS A 48 -5.71 -2.03 3.91
CA HIS A 48 -6.81 -3.02 3.82
C HIS A 48 -6.32 -4.44 3.46
N ASP A 49 -5.03 -4.58 3.17
CA ASP A 49 -4.29 -5.82 2.97
C ASP A 49 -3.35 -6.14 4.14
N ILE A 50 -3.53 -5.49 5.31
CA ILE A 50 -2.79 -5.76 6.54
C ILE A 50 -3.74 -5.68 7.73
N TYR A 51 -4.34 -6.81 8.12
CA TYR A 51 -5.14 -6.93 9.34
C TYR A 51 -4.46 -7.75 10.43
N SER A 52 -3.34 -8.39 10.10
CA SER A 52 -2.58 -9.26 10.97
C SER A 52 -1.09 -9.27 10.58
N ILE A 53 -0.27 -9.99 11.33
CA ILE A 53 1.17 -10.09 11.05
C ILE A 53 1.46 -10.96 9.83
N GLU A 54 0.62 -11.96 9.59
CA GLU A 54 0.65 -12.82 8.41
C GLU A 54 0.28 -12.07 7.13
N ASP A 55 -0.64 -11.10 7.20
CA ASP A 55 -0.95 -10.22 6.08
C ASP A 55 0.21 -9.26 5.77
N LEU A 56 0.89 -8.73 6.80
CA LEU A 56 2.11 -7.96 6.60
C LEU A 56 3.18 -8.82 5.92
N ALA A 57 3.35 -10.08 6.34
CA ALA A 57 4.26 -11.02 5.69
C ALA A 57 3.86 -11.27 4.23
N GLN A 58 2.56 -11.32 3.92
CA GLN A 58 2.06 -11.43 2.56
C GLN A 58 2.40 -10.20 1.71
N LEU A 59 2.22 -8.98 2.21
CA LEU A 59 2.62 -7.77 1.47
C LEU A 59 4.15 -7.69 1.29
N ILE A 60 4.94 -8.05 2.30
CA ILE A 60 6.41 -8.14 2.15
C ILE A 60 6.77 -9.16 1.07
N PHE A 61 6.12 -10.33 1.08
CA PHE A 61 6.31 -11.34 0.06
C PHE A 61 5.94 -10.82 -1.34
N ASP A 62 4.77 -10.19 -1.50
CA ASP A 62 4.37 -9.55 -2.74
C ASP A 62 5.51 -8.62 -3.21
N LEU A 63 5.98 -7.68 -2.37
CA LEU A 63 6.93 -6.63 -2.79
C LEU A 63 8.26 -7.23 -3.27
N LYS A 64 8.69 -8.31 -2.62
CA LYS A 64 9.89 -9.06 -3.00
C LYS A 64 9.69 -9.88 -4.27
N GLN A 65 8.46 -10.33 -4.57
CA GLN A 65 8.17 -10.94 -5.86
C GLN A 65 8.28 -9.90 -6.99
N VAL A 66 7.55 -8.77 -6.94
CA VAL A 66 7.62 -7.82 -8.08
C VAL A 66 9.00 -7.21 -8.27
N ASN A 67 9.76 -7.00 -7.20
CA ASN A 67 11.11 -6.46 -7.25
C ASN A 67 12.07 -7.22 -6.31
N PRO A 68 12.67 -8.34 -6.75
CA PRO A 68 13.53 -9.18 -5.92
C PRO A 68 14.86 -8.52 -5.54
N GLN A 69 15.21 -7.38 -6.15
CA GLN A 69 16.42 -6.62 -5.82
C GLN A 69 16.17 -5.56 -4.74
N ALA A 70 14.90 -5.23 -4.44
CA ALA A 70 14.60 -4.23 -3.43
C ALA A 70 14.61 -4.82 -2.02
N LEU A 71 15.07 -4.01 -1.07
CA LEU A 71 14.86 -4.25 0.35
C LEU A 71 13.47 -3.73 0.76
N VAL A 72 12.85 -4.39 1.73
CA VAL A 72 11.54 -3.99 2.28
C VAL A 72 11.73 -3.41 3.68
N SER A 73 11.29 -2.17 3.86
CA SER A 73 11.28 -1.45 5.13
C SER A 73 9.87 -1.41 5.70
N VAL A 74 9.71 -1.65 7.01
CA VAL A 74 8.43 -1.43 7.71
C VAL A 74 8.59 -0.26 8.66
N LYS A 75 7.79 0.79 8.47
CA LYS A 75 7.81 1.98 9.31
C LYS A 75 6.72 1.91 10.37
N LEU A 76 7.17 1.78 11.61
CA LEU A 76 6.40 1.75 12.85
C LEU A 76 6.55 3.07 13.61
N VAL A 77 5.72 3.27 14.63
CA VAL A 77 5.86 4.36 15.59
C VAL A 77 6.24 3.77 16.94
N ALA A 78 7.12 4.46 17.67
CA ALA A 78 7.49 4.09 19.03
C ALA A 78 6.26 4.16 19.94
N GLU A 79 5.95 3.03 20.58
CA GLU A 79 4.98 2.88 21.66
C GLU A 79 5.34 1.62 22.48
N PRO A 80 4.85 1.47 23.72
CA PRO A 80 5.09 0.27 24.50
C PRO A 80 4.62 -0.99 23.75
N GLY A 81 5.50 -1.97 23.58
CA GLY A 81 5.20 -3.20 22.84
C GLY A 81 5.71 -3.20 21.40
N VAL A 82 6.25 -2.08 20.90
CA VAL A 82 6.83 -2.00 19.55
C VAL A 82 7.97 -2.99 19.34
N GLY A 83 8.69 -3.39 20.39
CA GLY A 83 9.74 -4.42 20.28
C GLY A 83 9.18 -5.79 19.93
N THR A 84 8.02 -6.14 20.49
CA THR A 84 7.31 -7.39 20.16
C THR A 84 6.84 -7.37 18.71
N ILE A 85 6.29 -6.24 18.26
CA ILE A 85 5.89 -6.03 16.86
C ILE A 85 7.12 -6.13 15.96
N ALA A 86 8.25 -5.52 16.32
CA ALA A 86 9.49 -5.57 15.56
C ALA A 86 10.01 -7.01 15.38
N ALA A 87 9.89 -7.87 16.40
CA ALA A 87 10.20 -9.29 16.28
C ALA A 87 9.26 -10.01 15.27
N GLY A 88 7.96 -9.71 15.31
CA GLY A 88 7.00 -10.17 14.31
C GLY A 88 7.38 -9.73 12.88
N VAL A 89 7.71 -8.45 12.72
CA VAL A 89 8.13 -7.84 11.44
C VAL A 89 9.41 -8.50 10.89
N ALA A 90 10.38 -8.79 11.76
CA ALA A 90 11.59 -9.52 11.37
C ALA A 90 11.28 -10.95 10.91
N LYS A 91 10.35 -11.64 11.58
CA LYS A 91 9.86 -12.97 11.17
C LYS A 91 8.99 -12.94 9.91
N ALA A 92 8.36 -11.81 9.63
CA ALA A 92 7.64 -11.51 8.39
C ALA A 92 8.58 -11.14 7.22
N TYR A 93 9.89 -11.28 7.41
CA TYR A 93 10.92 -11.13 6.37
C TYR A 93 11.17 -9.69 5.91
N ALA A 94 10.86 -8.68 6.72
CA ALA A 94 11.31 -7.32 6.44
C ALA A 94 12.84 -7.23 6.52
N ASP A 95 13.46 -6.38 5.72
CA ASP A 95 14.90 -6.14 5.72
C ASP A 95 15.28 -4.94 6.61
N LEU A 96 14.38 -3.98 6.75
CA LEU A 96 14.55 -2.80 7.61
C LEU A 96 13.31 -2.56 8.48
N ILE A 97 13.53 -2.06 9.70
CA ILE A 97 12.47 -1.59 10.60
C ILE A 97 12.77 -0.14 10.96
N THR A 98 11.87 0.77 10.60
CA THR A 98 11.96 2.18 11.03
C THR A 98 11.10 2.37 12.27
N ILE A 99 11.73 2.84 13.35
CA ILE A 99 11.06 3.26 14.58
C ILE A 99 10.97 4.79 14.58
N SER A 100 9.77 5.31 14.38
CA SER A 100 9.50 6.74 14.38
C SER A 100 9.07 7.26 15.76
N GLY A 101 9.73 8.30 16.26
CA GLY A 101 9.29 9.03 17.45
C GLY A 101 8.06 9.91 17.23
N TYR A 102 7.35 10.22 18.32
CA TYR A 102 6.16 11.10 18.33
C TYR A 102 6.42 12.51 17.76
N ASP A 103 7.69 12.95 17.78
CA ASP A 103 8.14 14.27 17.37
C ASP A 103 8.44 14.39 15.86
N GLY A 104 8.05 13.38 15.08
CA GLY A 104 8.05 13.42 13.62
C GLY A 104 7.19 14.57 13.07
N GLY A 105 7.67 15.21 11.99
CA GLY A 105 6.94 16.28 11.31
C GLY A 105 5.72 15.78 10.51
N THR A 106 4.79 16.67 10.19
CA THR A 106 3.67 16.39 9.29
C THR A 106 3.22 17.64 8.54
N GLY A 107 2.70 17.46 7.32
CA GLY A 107 2.10 18.52 6.53
C GLY A 107 0.67 18.86 6.94
N ALA A 108 -0.08 17.88 7.45
CA ALA A 108 -1.47 18.01 7.91
C ALA A 108 -1.83 16.88 8.86
N SER A 109 -2.38 17.20 10.03
CA SER A 109 -2.78 16.26 11.07
C SER A 109 -3.69 16.94 12.10
N PRO A 110 -4.60 16.21 12.77
CA PRO A 110 -5.28 16.71 13.94
C PRO A 110 -4.26 17.12 15.03
N LEU A 111 -4.55 18.23 15.71
CA LEU A 111 -3.68 18.74 16.77
C LEU A 111 -3.60 17.77 17.96
N THR A 112 -4.69 17.06 18.24
CA THR A 112 -4.76 16.03 19.27
C THR A 112 -3.72 14.95 19.04
N SER A 113 -3.65 14.40 17.83
CA SER A 113 -2.71 13.34 17.46
C SER A 113 -1.25 13.82 17.55
N VAL A 114 -0.97 15.04 17.09
CA VAL A 114 0.38 15.65 17.17
C VAL A 114 0.84 15.85 18.61
N LYS A 115 -0.08 16.03 19.56
CA LYS A 115 0.25 16.34 20.96
C LYS A 115 0.18 15.15 21.90
N TYR A 116 -0.64 14.14 21.58
CA TYR A 116 -1.03 13.11 22.53
C TYR A 116 -0.89 11.67 22.02
N ALA A 117 -0.38 11.46 20.80
CA ALA A 117 -0.17 10.12 20.27
C ALA A 117 1.30 9.85 19.93
N GLY A 118 1.76 8.61 20.22
CA GLY A 118 3.14 8.17 20.05
C GLY A 118 4.03 8.43 21.29
N THR A 119 5.23 7.84 21.29
CA THR A 119 6.23 8.00 22.36
C THR A 119 7.61 8.39 21.78
N PRO A 120 8.57 8.83 22.63
CA PRO A 120 9.94 9.12 22.20
C PRO A 120 10.60 7.95 21.45
N PHE A 121 11.37 8.24 20.41
CA PHE A 121 12.01 7.19 19.62
C PHE A 121 13.06 6.42 20.44
N GLU A 122 13.66 7.04 21.46
CA GLU A 122 14.65 6.41 22.34
C GLU A 122 14.07 5.18 23.06
N LEU A 123 12.81 5.26 23.49
CA LEU A 123 12.11 4.12 24.10
C LEU A 123 11.89 3.01 23.07
N GLY A 124 11.34 3.35 21.91
CA GLY A 124 11.03 2.36 20.89
C GLY A 124 12.25 1.69 20.26
N VAL A 125 13.33 2.45 20.02
CA VAL A 125 14.59 1.92 19.47
C VAL A 125 15.25 0.99 20.49
N SER A 126 15.32 1.39 21.75
CA SER A 126 15.89 0.53 22.80
C SER A 126 15.05 -0.73 23.02
N GLU A 127 13.72 -0.63 23.02
CA GLU A 127 12.84 -1.80 23.14
C GLU A 127 13.01 -2.76 21.95
N ALA A 128 13.01 -2.24 20.71
CA ALA A 128 13.25 -3.03 19.51
C ALA A 128 14.64 -3.71 19.55
N GLN A 129 15.69 -2.97 19.94
CA GLN A 129 17.03 -3.51 20.12
C GLN A 129 17.04 -4.69 21.09
N GLN A 130 16.47 -4.52 22.28
CA GLN A 130 16.44 -5.53 23.33
C GLN A 130 15.66 -6.77 22.88
N VAL A 131 14.43 -6.59 22.37
CA VAL A 131 13.56 -7.71 21.99
C VAL A 131 14.11 -8.47 20.79
N LEU A 132 14.62 -7.79 19.76
CA LEU A 132 15.21 -8.45 18.59
C LEU A 132 16.44 -9.27 18.98
N ARG A 133 17.30 -8.77 19.87
CA ARG A 133 18.47 -9.51 20.35
C ARG A 133 18.08 -10.69 21.23
N ALA A 134 17.14 -10.50 22.15
CA ALA A 134 16.65 -11.57 23.03
C ALA A 134 16.02 -12.74 22.27
N ASN A 135 15.58 -12.52 21.02
CA ASN A 135 14.98 -13.56 20.16
C ASN A 135 15.92 -14.05 19.04
N GLY A 136 17.20 -13.64 19.00
CA GLY A 136 18.13 -14.04 17.94
C GLY A 136 17.74 -13.52 16.54
N LEU A 137 17.02 -12.40 16.48
CA LEU A 137 16.50 -11.80 15.24
C LEU A 137 17.27 -10.55 14.82
N ARG A 138 18.07 -9.96 15.73
CA ARG A 138 18.71 -8.65 15.49
C ARG A 138 19.66 -8.64 14.29
N GLY A 139 20.32 -9.76 14.02
CA GLY A 139 21.24 -9.91 12.87
C GLY A 139 20.55 -9.88 11.50
N ARG A 140 19.23 -10.03 11.42
CA ARG A 140 18.46 -10.15 10.17
C ARG A 140 17.90 -8.83 9.63
N VAL A 141 17.75 -7.83 10.50
CA VAL A 141 17.03 -6.59 10.17
C VAL A 141 17.84 -5.36 10.52
N ARG A 142 17.84 -4.36 9.64
CA ARG A 142 18.42 -3.06 9.95
C ARG A 142 17.41 -2.20 10.69
N VAL A 143 17.81 -1.64 11.83
CA VAL A 143 16.95 -0.71 12.58
C VAL A 143 17.26 0.73 12.16
N GLN A 144 16.22 1.47 11.77
CA GLN A 144 16.29 2.90 11.46
C GLN A 144 15.56 3.69 12.54
N ALA A 145 16.15 4.80 12.98
CA ALA A 145 15.48 5.77 13.85
C ALA A 145 15.09 7.02 13.06
N ASP A 146 13.89 7.53 13.26
CA ASP A 146 13.53 8.90 12.90
C ASP A 146 12.63 9.52 13.98
N GLY A 147 12.39 10.83 13.88
CA GLY A 147 11.71 11.61 14.91
C GLY A 147 12.68 12.59 15.56
N GLY A 148 12.50 13.88 15.25
CA GLY A 148 13.26 14.96 15.88
C GLY A 148 14.78 15.01 15.69
N LEU A 149 15.42 14.07 14.99
CA LEU A 149 16.87 14.10 14.75
C LEU A 149 17.29 15.39 14.02
N LYS A 150 18.30 16.08 14.55
CA LYS A 150 18.80 17.36 14.01
C LYS A 150 20.33 17.41 13.89
N THR A 151 21.05 16.74 14.78
CA THR A 151 22.48 16.91 15.01
C THR A 151 23.26 15.60 14.87
N GLY A 152 24.58 15.68 14.78
CA GLY A 152 25.44 14.50 14.85
C GLY A 152 25.41 13.83 16.23
N LEU A 153 25.17 14.58 17.31
CA LEU A 153 24.98 13.99 18.63
C LEU A 153 23.72 13.11 18.70
N ASP A 154 22.62 13.54 18.06
CA ASP A 154 21.39 12.74 18.01
C ASP A 154 21.64 11.40 17.29
N VAL A 155 22.43 11.43 16.19
CA VAL A 155 22.86 10.23 15.46
C VAL A 155 23.65 9.30 16.37
N VAL A 156 24.64 9.80 17.09
CA VAL A 156 25.47 8.99 18.01
C VAL A 156 24.63 8.37 19.12
N LYS A 157 23.72 9.14 19.74
CA LYS A 157 22.82 8.62 20.78
C LYS A 157 21.89 7.54 20.23
N ALA A 158 21.26 7.78 19.09
CA ALA A 158 20.39 6.80 18.44
C ALA A 158 21.16 5.52 18.06
N ALA A 159 22.40 5.64 17.60
CA ALA A 159 23.27 4.50 17.31
C ALA A 159 23.56 3.68 18.56
N ILE A 160 23.97 4.34 19.65
CA ILE A 160 24.22 3.68 20.94
C ILE A 160 22.99 2.92 21.45
N LEU A 161 21.79 3.45 21.22
CA LEU A 161 20.54 2.76 21.58
C LEU A 161 20.17 1.59 20.64
N GLY A 162 20.79 1.49 19.47
CA GLY A 162 20.65 0.32 18.57
C GLY A 162 20.33 0.63 17.11
N ALA A 163 20.19 1.90 16.71
CA ALA A 163 19.90 2.26 15.32
C ALA A 163 21.14 2.18 14.40
N GLU A 164 20.92 1.77 13.15
CA GLU A 164 21.94 1.65 12.10
C GLU A 164 21.79 2.71 11.01
N SER A 165 20.59 3.28 10.87
CA SER A 165 20.32 4.36 9.93
C SER A 165 19.38 5.39 10.53
N PHE A 166 19.38 6.59 9.95
CA PHE A 166 18.83 7.78 10.58
C PHE A 166 17.99 8.58 9.57
N GLY A 167 16.70 8.72 9.84
CA GLY A 167 15.77 9.46 9.00
C GLY A 167 15.66 10.92 9.42
N PHE A 168 15.77 11.84 8.45
CA PHE A 168 15.64 13.27 8.67
C PHE A 168 14.55 13.86 7.77
N GLY A 169 13.63 14.64 8.37
CA GLY A 169 12.58 15.36 7.64
C GLY A 169 12.67 16.87 7.85
N THR A 170 12.34 17.32 9.05
CA THR A 170 12.25 18.76 9.39
C THR A 170 13.59 19.50 9.22
N GLY A 171 14.71 18.92 9.67
CA GLY A 171 16.04 19.55 9.55
C GLY A 171 16.40 19.91 8.11
N PRO A 172 16.39 18.93 7.17
CA PRO A 172 16.55 19.19 5.74
C PRO A 172 15.56 20.21 5.17
N MET A 173 14.28 20.17 5.56
CA MET A 173 13.31 21.18 5.10
C MET A 173 13.66 22.60 5.56
N VAL A 174 14.21 22.76 6.76
CA VAL A 174 14.70 24.05 7.27
C VAL A 174 15.93 24.50 6.50
N ALA A 175 16.87 23.60 6.20
CA ALA A 175 18.02 23.91 5.34
C ALA A 175 17.61 24.37 3.94
N LEU A 176 16.49 23.85 3.40
CA LEU A 176 15.88 24.30 2.12
C LEU A 176 15.09 25.61 2.23
N GLY A 177 15.02 26.24 3.41
CA GLY A 177 14.40 27.55 3.61
C GLY A 177 13.07 27.54 4.36
N CYS A 178 12.61 26.41 4.90
CA CYS A 178 11.44 26.41 5.79
C CYS A 178 11.69 27.32 7.02
N LYS A 179 10.75 28.23 7.30
CA LYS A 179 10.78 29.13 8.47
C LYS A 179 9.93 28.65 9.64
N TYR A 180 9.48 27.38 9.60
CA TYR A 180 8.74 26.72 10.67
C TYR A 180 7.44 27.44 11.10
N LEU A 181 6.75 28.05 10.13
CA LEU A 181 5.50 28.81 10.35
C LEU A 181 4.27 27.94 10.66
N ARG A 182 4.37 26.61 10.47
CA ARG A 182 3.32 25.62 10.76
C ARG A 182 1.99 25.80 9.99
N ILE A 183 2.04 26.47 8.84
CA ILE A 183 0.92 26.68 7.91
C ILE A 183 0.92 25.69 6.73
N CYS A 184 1.62 24.55 6.85
CA CYS A 184 1.84 23.59 5.76
C CYS A 184 0.54 23.04 5.13
N HIS A 185 -0.52 22.93 5.94
CA HIS A 185 -1.84 22.42 5.56
C HIS A 185 -2.67 23.46 4.78
N LEU A 186 -2.38 24.76 4.92
CA LEU A 186 -3.16 25.86 4.36
C LEU A 186 -2.81 26.21 2.91
N ASN A 187 -1.83 25.52 2.32
CA ASN A 187 -1.33 25.78 0.97
C ASN A 187 -0.71 27.18 0.75
N ASN A 188 -0.47 27.96 1.79
CA ASN A 188 0.05 29.35 1.69
C ASN A 188 1.47 29.48 2.27
N CYS A 189 2.31 28.47 2.08
CA CYS A 189 3.68 28.46 2.59
C CYS A 189 4.49 29.64 2.03
N ALA A 190 4.84 30.59 2.89
CA ALA A 190 5.55 31.84 2.54
C ALA A 190 6.95 31.63 1.93
N THR A 191 7.50 30.41 1.99
CA THR A 191 8.83 30.07 1.45
C THR A 191 8.77 29.05 0.31
N GLY A 192 7.59 28.79 -0.25
CA GLY A 192 7.44 27.89 -1.40
C GLY A 192 7.71 26.41 -1.12
N VAL A 193 7.96 26.00 0.13
CA VAL A 193 8.33 24.61 0.49
C VAL A 193 7.11 23.69 0.52
N ALA A 194 6.10 24.00 1.34
CA ALA A 194 4.96 23.12 1.60
C ALA A 194 3.66 23.63 0.96
N THR A 195 3.72 24.05 -0.31
CA THR A 195 2.59 24.59 -1.08
C THR A 195 2.58 24.05 -2.50
N GLN A 196 1.41 24.00 -3.13
CA GLN A 196 1.20 23.74 -4.55
C GLN A 196 0.85 25.02 -5.33
N ASP A 197 0.69 26.16 -4.66
CA ASP A 197 0.54 27.45 -5.31
C ASP A 197 1.76 27.74 -6.19
N GLU A 198 1.52 28.00 -7.48
CA GLU A 198 2.60 28.22 -8.43
C GLU A 198 3.39 29.49 -8.16
N THR A 199 2.72 30.56 -7.75
CA THR A 199 3.35 31.85 -7.49
C THR A 199 4.28 31.72 -6.30
N LEU A 200 3.83 31.09 -5.21
CA LEU A 200 4.64 30.88 -4.02
C LEU A 200 5.83 29.96 -4.29
N ARG A 201 5.65 28.88 -5.06
CA ARG A 201 6.76 27.99 -5.46
C ARG A 201 7.78 28.74 -6.32
N LYS A 202 7.34 29.43 -7.37
CA LYS A 202 8.23 30.13 -8.32
C LYS A 202 8.97 31.31 -7.69
N LYS A 203 8.31 32.09 -6.82
CA LYS A 203 8.88 33.33 -6.25
C LYS A 203 9.63 33.14 -4.94
N HIS A 204 9.31 32.11 -4.15
CA HIS A 204 9.81 32.01 -2.77
C HIS A 204 10.59 30.74 -2.43
N PHE A 205 10.54 29.69 -3.26
CA PHE A 205 11.39 28.52 -3.04
C PHE A 205 12.82 28.83 -3.49
N ILE A 206 13.75 28.81 -2.53
CA ILE A 206 15.18 29.11 -2.74
C ILE A 206 16.08 27.88 -2.52
N GLY A 207 15.48 26.72 -2.20
CA GLY A 207 16.22 25.54 -1.78
C GLY A 207 17.05 24.95 -2.93
N LEU A 208 18.35 24.81 -2.72
CA LEU A 208 19.26 24.18 -3.66
C LEU A 208 19.75 22.82 -3.13
N PRO A 209 20.04 21.83 -3.99
CA PRO A 209 20.58 20.54 -3.58
C PRO A 209 21.82 20.67 -2.67
N GLU A 210 22.70 21.63 -2.95
CA GLU A 210 23.94 21.89 -2.22
C GLU A 210 23.67 22.25 -0.75
N MET A 211 22.53 22.89 -0.45
CA MET A 211 22.16 23.22 0.93
C MET A 211 21.91 21.96 1.76
N ILE A 212 21.29 20.94 1.15
CA ILE A 212 21.06 19.64 1.79
C ILE A 212 22.35 18.84 1.91
N VAL A 213 23.19 18.85 0.87
CA VAL A 213 24.51 18.22 0.90
C VAL A 213 25.34 18.81 2.05
N ASN A 214 25.37 20.13 2.19
CA ASN A 214 26.08 20.80 3.28
C ASN A 214 25.49 20.45 4.66
N TYR A 215 24.16 20.43 4.80
CA TYR A 215 23.52 20.01 6.05
C TYR A 215 23.98 18.61 6.48
N PHE A 216 23.93 17.62 5.59
CA PHE A 216 24.36 16.26 5.91
C PHE A 216 25.88 16.14 6.10
N ASN A 217 26.70 16.93 5.38
CA ASN A 217 28.14 16.98 5.63
C ASN A 217 28.47 17.50 7.04
N PHE A 218 27.71 18.48 7.55
CA PHE A 218 27.88 18.98 8.91
C PHE A 218 27.42 17.96 9.95
N VAL A 219 26.26 17.32 9.77
CA VAL A 219 25.79 16.24 10.66
C VAL A 219 26.80 15.09 10.70
N ALA A 220 27.29 14.67 9.53
CA ALA A 220 28.31 13.61 9.44
C ALA A 220 29.63 14.02 10.09
N ARG A 221 30.07 15.27 9.91
CA ARG A 221 31.27 15.80 10.56
C ARG A 221 31.13 15.80 12.08
N GLU A 222 30.04 16.34 12.62
CA GLU A 222 29.79 16.35 14.06
C GLU A 222 29.72 14.92 14.62
N THR A 223 29.08 13.99 13.89
CA THR A 223 29.05 12.57 14.25
C THR A 223 30.47 12.00 14.41
N ARG A 224 31.37 12.25 13.44
CA ARG A 224 32.78 11.81 13.54
C ARG A 224 33.53 12.46 14.68
N GLU A 225 33.25 13.74 14.97
CA GLU A 225 33.87 14.45 16.10
C GLU A 225 33.46 13.83 17.44
N TRP A 226 32.20 13.43 17.60
CA TRP A 226 31.73 12.67 18.76
C TRP A 226 32.32 11.26 18.83
N MET A 227 32.38 10.54 17.71
CA MET A 227 33.05 9.22 17.65
C MET A 227 34.52 9.31 18.09
N ALA A 228 35.24 10.35 17.63
CA ALA A 228 36.63 10.59 18.03
C ALA A 228 36.76 10.87 19.54
N LYS A 229 35.85 11.66 20.13
CA LYS A 229 35.80 11.89 21.58
C LYS A 229 35.55 10.61 22.38
N LEU A 230 34.74 9.69 21.85
CA LEU A 230 34.46 8.38 22.45
C LEU A 230 35.57 7.34 22.17
N GLY A 231 36.58 7.68 21.36
CA GLY A 231 37.65 6.76 20.97
C GLY A 231 37.21 5.68 19.97
N VAL A 232 36.09 5.88 19.27
CA VAL A 232 35.48 4.91 18.35
C VAL A 232 35.85 5.23 16.90
N LYS A 233 36.41 4.26 16.17
CA LYS A 233 36.88 4.46 14.79
C LYS A 233 35.86 4.06 13.73
N ARG A 234 35.08 3.00 13.98
CA ARG A 234 34.08 2.48 13.05
C ARG A 234 32.69 2.79 13.59
N PHE A 235 31.74 3.12 12.72
CA PHE A 235 30.40 3.50 13.17
C PHE A 235 29.67 2.32 13.81
N GLU A 236 29.87 1.12 13.29
CA GLU A 236 29.26 -0.12 13.78
C GLU A 236 29.66 -0.41 15.24
N ASP A 237 30.83 0.05 15.66
CA ASP A 237 31.32 -0.10 17.03
C ASP A 237 30.58 0.80 18.04
N LEU A 238 29.71 1.72 17.58
CA LEU A 238 28.77 2.45 18.44
C LEU A 238 27.47 1.68 18.68
N ILE A 239 27.07 0.82 17.74
CA ILE A 239 25.68 0.38 17.64
C ILE A 239 25.33 -0.55 18.80
N GLY A 240 24.32 -0.16 19.59
CA GLY A 240 23.89 -0.90 20.78
C GLY A 240 24.86 -0.85 21.97
N ARG A 241 25.91 -0.02 21.94
CA ARG A 241 26.91 0.14 23.02
C ARG A 241 26.43 1.06 24.14
N THR A 242 25.34 0.63 24.80
CA THR A 242 24.70 1.39 25.89
C THR A 242 25.64 1.70 27.06
N ASP A 243 26.74 0.98 27.20
CA ASP A 243 27.83 1.27 28.15
C ASP A 243 28.57 2.59 27.88
N LEU A 244 28.39 3.20 26.71
CA LEU A 244 28.94 4.53 26.37
C LEU A 244 28.05 5.69 26.85
N LEU A 245 26.92 5.41 27.49
CA LEU A 245 26.03 6.41 28.07
C LEU A 245 26.02 6.29 29.59
N GLU A 246 26.11 7.44 30.25
CA GLU A 246 25.89 7.59 31.68
C GLU A 246 24.62 8.40 31.92
N LEU A 247 23.84 8.01 32.93
CA LEU A 247 22.68 8.78 33.36
C LEU A 247 23.13 9.91 34.28
N LEU A 248 22.89 11.14 33.85
CA LEU A 248 23.06 12.30 34.72
C LEU A 248 21.99 12.31 35.80
N GLU A 249 22.33 12.85 36.97
CA GLU A 249 21.37 13.09 38.03
C GLU A 249 20.33 14.14 37.58
N GLY A 250 19.08 13.97 38.03
CA GLY A 250 18.04 14.96 37.78
C GLY A 250 18.32 16.28 38.49
N GLU A 251 17.94 17.40 37.88
CA GLU A 251 18.02 18.73 38.49
C GLU A 251 16.70 19.12 39.18
N THR A 252 15.63 18.35 38.98
CA THR A 252 14.28 18.66 39.50
C THR A 252 13.61 17.43 40.10
N ASP A 253 12.69 17.65 41.06
CA ASP A 253 11.86 16.60 41.67
C ASP A 253 11.12 15.73 40.64
N LYS A 254 10.79 16.30 39.47
CA LYS A 254 10.16 15.54 38.37
C LYS A 254 11.16 14.64 37.67
N GLN A 255 12.38 15.12 37.41
CA GLN A 255 13.43 14.33 36.77
C GLN A 255 13.91 13.19 37.67
N HIS A 256 14.02 13.40 38.99
CA HIS A 256 14.38 12.33 39.95
C HIS A 256 13.39 11.17 39.98
N LYS A 257 12.16 11.36 39.48
CA LYS A 257 11.14 10.30 39.38
C LYS A 257 11.27 9.45 38.11
N LEU A 258 12.12 9.84 37.15
CA LEU A 258 12.32 9.10 35.92
C LEU A 258 13.22 7.88 36.16
N LYS A 259 12.81 6.71 35.67
CA LYS A 259 13.57 5.46 35.75
C LYS A 259 14.21 5.14 34.40
N LEU A 260 15.24 5.91 34.03
CA LEU A 260 15.88 5.80 32.70
C LEU A 260 16.87 4.63 32.57
N GLY A 261 17.22 3.96 33.67
CA GLY A 261 18.15 2.81 33.65
C GLY A 261 17.69 1.67 32.73
N LEU A 262 16.38 1.55 32.49
CA LEU A 262 15.82 0.56 31.57
C LEU A 262 16.24 0.79 30.10
N LEU A 263 16.54 2.02 29.70
CA LEU A 263 17.02 2.35 28.35
C LEU A 263 18.43 1.83 28.09
N LEU A 264 19.23 1.71 29.15
CA LEU A 264 20.64 1.31 29.09
C LEU A 264 20.84 -0.17 29.47
N SER A 265 19.79 -0.85 29.92
CA SER A 265 19.85 -2.27 30.27
C SER A 265 19.90 -3.14 29.02
N GLN A 266 20.77 -4.15 29.04
CA GLN A 266 20.78 -5.23 28.05
C GLN A 266 20.17 -6.52 28.62
N GLY A 267 19.62 -6.49 29.83
CA GLY A 267 19.07 -7.66 30.51
C GLY A 267 20.08 -8.80 30.62
N SER A 268 19.59 -10.04 30.43
CA SER A 268 20.42 -11.26 30.41
C SER A 268 20.74 -11.73 28.98
N ILE A 269 20.71 -10.81 28.00
CA ILE A 269 20.96 -11.15 26.59
C ILE A 269 22.45 -11.50 26.42
N PRO A 270 22.79 -12.63 25.78
CA PRO A 270 24.18 -13.00 25.53
C PRO A 270 24.98 -11.90 24.82
N ALA A 271 26.28 -11.79 25.14
CA ALA A 271 27.14 -10.75 24.59
C ALA A 271 27.48 -10.97 23.10
N ASP A 272 27.43 -12.22 22.65
CA ASP A 272 27.67 -12.67 21.28
C ASP A 272 26.46 -12.49 20.35
N GLU A 273 25.25 -12.27 20.89
CA GLU A 273 24.07 -11.90 20.10
C GLU A 273 24.34 -10.59 19.32
N PRO A 274 24.18 -10.59 17.98
CA PRO A 274 24.48 -9.43 17.14
C PRO A 274 23.80 -8.15 17.64
N ARG A 275 24.52 -7.02 17.60
CA ARG A 275 23.96 -5.70 17.97
C ARG A 275 23.36 -4.95 16.79
N PHE A 276 23.71 -5.34 15.57
CA PHE A 276 23.30 -4.74 14.32
C PHE A 276 23.09 -5.82 13.25
N CYS A 277 22.57 -5.43 12.08
CA CYS A 277 22.30 -6.36 10.99
C CYS A 277 23.59 -6.85 10.35
N ILE A 278 23.74 -8.17 10.22
CA ILE A 278 24.88 -8.82 9.58
C ILE A 278 24.50 -9.49 8.26
N GLU A 279 23.20 -9.63 8.00
CA GLU A 279 22.66 -10.17 6.76
C GLU A 279 22.47 -9.06 5.71
N LYS A 280 22.63 -9.42 4.43
CA LYS A 280 22.40 -8.47 3.33
C LYS A 280 20.90 -8.24 3.07
N SER A 281 20.10 -9.28 3.27
CA SER A 281 18.65 -9.30 3.14
C SER A 281 18.08 -10.43 4.00
N ASN A 282 16.78 -10.35 4.29
CA ASN A 282 16.00 -11.30 5.06
C ASN A 282 15.03 -12.04 4.12
N PRO A 283 15.45 -13.13 3.45
CA PRO A 283 14.63 -13.78 2.45
C PRO A 283 13.44 -14.52 3.09
N SER A 284 12.30 -14.49 2.40
CA SER A 284 11.12 -15.30 2.77
C SER A 284 11.44 -16.80 2.78
N PHE A 285 10.74 -17.55 3.65
CA PHE A 285 10.75 -19.01 3.64
C PHE A 285 10.23 -19.55 2.30
N ASP A 286 9.06 -19.09 1.87
CA ASP A 286 8.54 -19.36 0.53
C ASP A 286 9.40 -18.63 -0.50
N LYS A 287 9.87 -19.37 -1.50
CA LYS A 287 10.74 -18.88 -2.57
C LYS A 287 9.98 -18.54 -3.86
N GLY A 288 8.67 -18.79 -3.93
CA GLY A 288 7.87 -18.52 -5.12
C GLY A 288 8.31 -19.36 -6.33
N GLU A 289 8.67 -20.63 -6.12
CA GLU A 289 9.31 -21.48 -7.13
C GLU A 289 8.51 -21.57 -8.43
N LEU A 290 7.18 -21.65 -8.35
CA LEU A 290 6.30 -21.66 -9.53
C LEU A 290 6.36 -20.32 -10.29
N ALA A 291 6.38 -19.19 -9.57
CA ALA A 291 6.47 -17.88 -10.20
C ALA A 291 7.83 -17.67 -10.89
N GLU A 292 8.92 -18.16 -10.29
CA GLU A 292 10.24 -18.17 -10.90
C GLU A 292 10.31 -19.09 -12.13
N GLN A 293 9.61 -20.23 -12.10
CA GLN A 293 9.49 -21.11 -13.27
C GLN A 293 8.75 -20.40 -14.42
N MET A 294 7.62 -19.74 -14.14
CA MET A 294 6.88 -18.95 -15.13
C MET A 294 7.75 -17.86 -15.77
N VAL A 295 8.60 -17.18 -14.97
CA VAL A 295 9.55 -16.20 -15.52
C VAL A 295 10.53 -16.86 -16.48
N LYS A 296 11.13 -18.00 -16.12
CA LYS A 296 12.08 -18.70 -17.01
C LYS A 296 11.45 -19.03 -18.35
N ASP A 297 10.20 -19.50 -18.34
CA ASP A 297 9.47 -19.90 -19.55
C ASP A 297 9.03 -18.68 -20.40
N ALA A 298 8.71 -17.56 -19.76
CA ALA A 298 8.20 -16.36 -20.42
C ALA A 298 9.29 -15.32 -20.79
N LEU A 299 10.48 -15.35 -20.20
CA LEU A 299 11.43 -14.23 -20.26
C LEU A 299 11.83 -13.84 -21.69
N ALA A 300 12.10 -14.83 -22.54
CA ALA A 300 12.48 -14.59 -23.93
C ALA A 300 11.34 -13.92 -24.74
N GLY A 301 10.09 -14.33 -24.51
CA GLY A 301 8.94 -13.73 -25.20
C GLY A 301 8.58 -12.36 -24.63
N ILE A 302 8.72 -12.15 -23.32
CA ILE A 302 8.62 -10.82 -22.69
C ILE A 302 9.61 -9.87 -23.36
N GLN A 303 10.90 -10.22 -23.42
CA GLN A 303 11.94 -9.35 -24.02
C GLN A 303 11.67 -9.04 -25.49
N ALA A 304 11.21 -10.04 -26.25
CA ALA A 304 10.94 -9.90 -27.68
C ALA A 304 9.53 -9.38 -28.02
N LYS A 305 8.67 -9.09 -27.02
CA LYS A 305 7.23 -8.80 -27.19
C LYS A 305 6.51 -9.85 -28.06
N LYS A 306 6.90 -11.12 -27.94
CA LYS A 306 6.32 -12.23 -28.72
C LYS A 306 5.15 -12.88 -27.95
N PRO A 307 4.01 -13.12 -28.61
CA PRO A 307 2.89 -13.81 -27.97
C PRO A 307 3.27 -15.18 -27.42
N GLN A 308 2.87 -15.47 -26.19
CA GLN A 308 3.06 -16.74 -25.51
C GLN A 308 1.78 -17.17 -24.79
N ARG A 309 1.54 -18.49 -24.80
CA ARG A 309 0.46 -19.16 -24.07
C ARG A 309 1.10 -20.26 -23.23
N LEU A 310 0.96 -20.17 -21.91
CA LEU A 310 1.54 -21.12 -20.95
C LEU A 310 0.46 -21.62 -20.00
N GLU A 311 0.62 -22.84 -19.47
CA GLU A 311 -0.38 -23.45 -18.61
C GLU A 311 0.27 -24.15 -17.41
N TYR A 312 -0.30 -23.96 -16.21
CA TYR A 312 0.25 -24.52 -14.96
C TYR A 312 -0.84 -24.97 -13.97
N PRO A 313 -0.61 -26.03 -13.18
CA PRO A 313 -1.44 -26.29 -12.00
C PRO A 313 -1.10 -25.33 -10.87
N VAL A 314 -2.10 -24.91 -10.09
CA VAL A 314 -1.92 -24.05 -8.91
C VAL A 314 -2.66 -24.59 -7.70
N ARG A 315 -2.13 -24.25 -6.52
CA ARG A 315 -2.69 -24.56 -5.21
C ARG A 315 -2.63 -23.30 -4.35
N ASN A 316 -3.41 -23.28 -3.27
CA ASN A 316 -3.52 -22.11 -2.37
C ASN A 316 -2.17 -21.68 -1.73
N VAL A 317 -1.15 -22.55 -1.75
CA VAL A 317 0.22 -22.22 -1.34
C VAL A 317 0.98 -21.38 -2.37
N ASN A 318 0.55 -21.36 -3.63
CA ASN A 318 1.12 -20.57 -4.71
C ASN A 318 0.55 -19.15 -4.65
N ARG A 319 1.28 -18.27 -3.95
CA ARG A 319 0.89 -16.89 -3.65
C ARG A 319 1.53 -15.91 -4.63
N SER A 320 0.90 -14.75 -4.81
CA SER A 320 1.42 -13.63 -5.61
C SER A 320 1.73 -13.97 -7.08
N ILE A 321 1.06 -15.00 -7.63
CA ILE A 321 1.23 -15.39 -9.04
C ILE A 321 0.85 -14.21 -9.93
N GLY A 322 1.74 -13.85 -10.85
CA GLY A 322 1.65 -12.64 -11.68
C GLY A 322 2.69 -11.58 -11.32
N ALA A 323 3.03 -11.41 -10.04
CA ALA A 323 3.93 -10.35 -9.58
C ALA A 323 5.32 -10.42 -10.24
N ARG A 324 5.91 -11.63 -10.30
CA ARG A 324 7.22 -11.84 -10.94
C ARG A 324 7.24 -11.45 -12.41
N LEU A 325 6.24 -11.93 -13.15
CA LEU A 325 6.07 -11.63 -14.58
C LEU A 325 5.87 -10.13 -14.82
N SER A 326 4.98 -9.50 -14.04
CA SER A 326 4.77 -8.05 -14.09
C SER A 326 6.04 -7.26 -13.82
N GLY A 327 6.85 -7.69 -12.86
CA GLY A 327 8.14 -7.08 -12.54
C GLY A 327 9.12 -7.13 -13.72
N GLU A 328 9.24 -8.28 -14.39
CA GLU A 328 10.10 -8.41 -15.58
C GLU A 328 9.55 -7.64 -16.79
N ILE A 329 8.22 -7.59 -16.98
CA ILE A 329 7.58 -6.77 -18.02
C ILE A 329 7.89 -5.29 -17.78
N ALA A 330 7.68 -4.79 -16.55
CA ALA A 330 7.93 -3.39 -16.21
C ALA A 330 9.42 -3.04 -16.33
N LYS A 331 10.32 -3.96 -15.97
CA LYS A 331 11.77 -3.77 -16.12
C LYS A 331 12.21 -3.71 -17.58
N ALA A 332 11.62 -4.54 -18.45
CA ALA A 332 11.96 -4.57 -19.87
C ALA A 332 11.33 -3.42 -20.67
N HIS A 333 10.08 -3.04 -20.36
CA HIS A 333 9.26 -2.18 -21.23
C HIS A 333 8.60 -0.99 -20.52
N GLY A 334 8.88 -0.77 -19.23
CA GLY A 334 8.28 0.31 -18.46
C GLY A 334 6.76 0.27 -18.46
N ALA A 335 6.13 1.46 -18.36
CA ALA A 335 4.68 1.60 -18.27
C ALA A 335 3.91 1.24 -19.57
N GLU A 336 4.61 1.14 -20.71
CA GLU A 336 4.00 0.69 -21.98
C GLU A 336 3.64 -0.79 -21.90
N GLY A 337 4.49 -1.60 -21.26
CA GLY A 337 4.29 -3.04 -21.11
C GLY A 337 4.36 -3.81 -22.44
N LEU A 338 3.56 -4.88 -22.52
CA LEU A 338 3.43 -5.71 -23.71
C LEU A 338 2.15 -5.34 -24.50
N PRO A 339 2.06 -5.72 -25.79
CA PRO A 339 0.79 -5.70 -26.52
C PRO A 339 -0.31 -6.44 -25.76
N ASP A 340 -1.58 -6.08 -25.98
CA ASP A 340 -2.70 -6.74 -25.29
C ASP A 340 -2.66 -8.26 -25.51
N ASP A 341 -2.93 -9.00 -24.42
CA ASP A 341 -2.94 -10.46 -24.42
C ASP A 341 -1.66 -11.12 -24.99
N CYS A 342 -0.51 -10.43 -24.94
CA CYS A 342 0.75 -10.96 -25.46
C CYS A 342 1.22 -12.16 -24.62
N LEU A 343 1.22 -12.04 -23.30
CA LEU A 343 1.55 -13.15 -22.41
C LEU A 343 0.27 -13.62 -21.71
N HIS A 344 -0.17 -14.84 -21.98
CA HIS A 344 -1.36 -15.40 -21.33
C HIS A 344 -1.00 -16.69 -20.63
N ILE A 345 -1.25 -16.70 -19.32
CA ILE A 345 -1.01 -17.83 -18.43
C ILE A 345 -2.35 -18.41 -18.01
N LYS A 346 -2.62 -19.66 -18.39
CA LYS A 346 -3.76 -20.43 -17.89
C LYS A 346 -3.35 -21.21 -16.63
N LEU A 347 -4.20 -21.18 -15.62
CA LEU A 347 -4.00 -21.85 -14.35
C LEU A 347 -5.19 -22.77 -14.07
N ASN A 348 -4.92 -23.92 -13.46
CA ASN A 348 -5.97 -24.84 -13.04
C ASN A 348 -5.80 -25.15 -11.54
N GLY A 349 -6.86 -24.94 -10.75
CA GLY A 349 -6.86 -25.14 -9.30
C GLY A 349 -7.19 -23.87 -8.50
N SER A 350 -6.73 -23.78 -7.27
CA SER A 350 -7.04 -22.66 -6.36
C SER A 350 -5.80 -21.78 -6.18
N ALA A 351 -5.84 -20.51 -6.56
CA ALA A 351 -4.72 -19.60 -6.34
C ALA A 351 -4.65 -19.14 -4.88
N GLY A 352 -3.43 -19.01 -4.35
CA GLY A 352 -3.20 -18.40 -3.04
C GLY A 352 -3.48 -16.90 -3.02
N GLN A 353 -3.15 -16.27 -1.89
CA GLN A 353 -3.28 -14.82 -1.71
C GLN A 353 -2.58 -14.03 -2.81
N SER A 354 -3.12 -12.87 -3.16
CA SER A 354 -2.52 -11.90 -4.09
C SER A 354 -2.38 -12.39 -5.55
N PHE A 355 -3.32 -13.22 -6.03
CA PHE A 355 -3.36 -13.60 -7.45
C PHE A 355 -3.49 -12.36 -8.36
N GLY A 356 -2.57 -12.18 -9.30
CA GLY A 356 -2.54 -11.02 -10.18
C GLY A 356 -2.12 -9.72 -9.51
N VAL A 357 -1.44 -9.76 -8.36
CA VAL A 357 -0.93 -8.54 -7.71
C VAL A 357 0.05 -7.79 -8.62
N TRP A 358 -0.21 -6.49 -8.82
CA TRP A 358 0.43 -5.60 -9.80
C TRP A 358 0.44 -6.12 -11.24
N ASN A 359 -0.62 -6.82 -11.67
CA ASN A 359 -0.73 -7.26 -13.05
C ASN A 359 -0.48 -6.10 -14.04
N HIS A 360 0.38 -6.35 -15.03
CA HIS A 360 0.87 -5.35 -15.96
C HIS A 360 0.21 -5.47 -17.33
N LYS A 361 0.22 -4.39 -18.12
CA LYS A 361 -0.29 -4.36 -19.49
C LYS A 361 0.29 -5.48 -20.35
N GLY A 362 -0.61 -6.20 -21.04
CA GLY A 362 -0.32 -7.33 -21.92
C GLY A 362 -0.12 -8.67 -21.22
N LEU A 363 -0.27 -8.73 -19.89
CA LEU A 363 -0.36 -9.98 -19.13
C LEU A 363 -1.83 -10.35 -18.88
N THR A 364 -2.23 -11.51 -19.38
CA THR A 364 -3.53 -12.15 -19.09
C THR A 364 -3.30 -13.33 -18.17
N LEU A 365 -3.95 -13.34 -17.01
CA LEU A 365 -3.98 -14.49 -16.11
C LEU A 365 -5.40 -15.05 -16.09
N GLU A 366 -5.53 -16.32 -16.44
CA GLU A 366 -6.79 -17.04 -16.47
C GLU A 366 -6.71 -18.19 -15.48
N ILE A 367 -7.72 -18.35 -14.62
CA ILE A 367 -7.81 -19.47 -13.70
C ILE A 367 -9.18 -20.17 -13.81
N GLU A 368 -9.10 -21.47 -14.10
CA GLU A 368 -10.20 -22.42 -13.99
C GLU A 368 -10.16 -23.02 -12.57
N GLY A 369 -11.00 -22.49 -11.68
CA GLY A 369 -10.96 -22.76 -10.24
C GLY A 369 -11.41 -21.55 -9.41
N ASP A 370 -10.63 -21.21 -8.38
CA ASP A 370 -10.92 -20.13 -7.44
C ASP A 370 -9.63 -19.39 -7.03
N ALA A 371 -9.76 -18.25 -6.35
CA ALA A 371 -8.64 -17.53 -5.78
C ALA A 371 -8.98 -16.98 -4.38
N ASN A 372 -7.96 -16.85 -3.53
CA ASN A 372 -8.11 -16.29 -2.19
C ASN A 372 -8.18 -14.74 -2.24
N ASP A 373 -7.87 -14.06 -1.14
CA ASP A 373 -7.93 -12.60 -1.03
C ASP A 373 -6.93 -11.89 -1.97
N TYR A 374 -7.18 -10.59 -2.17
CA TYR A 374 -6.29 -9.66 -2.85
C TYR A 374 -6.11 -9.90 -4.36
N VAL A 375 -7.09 -10.54 -5.03
CA VAL A 375 -7.06 -10.69 -6.49
C VAL A 375 -6.93 -9.34 -7.17
N GLY A 376 -5.90 -9.16 -8.00
CA GLY A 376 -5.64 -7.91 -8.71
C GLY A 376 -5.26 -6.73 -7.82
N LYS A 377 -4.77 -6.97 -6.60
CA LYS A 377 -4.21 -5.92 -5.73
C LYS A 377 -3.17 -5.09 -6.48
N GLY A 378 -3.33 -3.77 -6.47
CA GLY A 378 -2.42 -2.82 -7.13
C GLY A 378 -2.25 -3.02 -8.64
N MET A 379 -3.15 -3.75 -9.30
CA MET A 379 -3.10 -4.02 -10.73
C MET A 379 -3.08 -2.71 -11.55
N ALA A 380 -2.19 -2.64 -12.54
CA ALA A 380 -1.98 -1.45 -13.36
C ALA A 380 -2.46 -1.62 -14.82
N GLY A 381 -2.76 -2.85 -15.23
CA GLY A 381 -3.21 -3.20 -16.57
C GLY A 381 -3.32 -4.70 -16.78
N GLY A 382 -3.56 -5.09 -18.03
CA GLY A 382 -3.76 -6.50 -18.39
C GLY A 382 -5.12 -7.01 -17.97
N ARG A 383 -5.27 -8.34 -17.92
CA ARG A 383 -6.56 -9.00 -17.70
C ARG A 383 -6.44 -10.13 -16.69
N LEU A 384 -7.39 -10.21 -15.76
CA LEU A 384 -7.57 -11.32 -14.83
C LEU A 384 -8.92 -11.97 -15.09
N ILE A 385 -8.93 -13.29 -15.22
CA ILE A 385 -10.13 -14.08 -15.53
C ILE A 385 -10.22 -15.22 -14.51
N VAL A 386 -11.32 -15.30 -13.78
CA VAL A 386 -11.57 -16.33 -12.75
C VAL A 386 -12.93 -16.96 -13.01
N TYR A 387 -12.99 -18.28 -13.21
CA TYR A 387 -14.25 -18.99 -13.41
C TYR A 387 -14.23 -20.41 -12.82
N PRO A 388 -15.39 -20.96 -12.43
CA PRO A 388 -15.47 -22.29 -11.84
C PRO A 388 -15.01 -23.38 -12.80
N PRO A 389 -14.47 -24.51 -12.31
CA PRO A 389 -14.14 -25.66 -13.15
C PRO A 389 -15.32 -26.13 -13.99
N LYS A 390 -15.06 -26.55 -15.23
CA LYS A 390 -16.11 -27.08 -16.11
C LYS A 390 -16.82 -28.27 -15.45
N GLY A 391 -18.15 -28.26 -15.51
CA GLY A 391 -18.99 -29.28 -14.88
C GLY A 391 -19.34 -29.02 -13.42
N SER A 392 -18.95 -27.86 -12.86
CA SER A 392 -19.45 -27.41 -11.55
C SER A 392 -20.99 -27.34 -11.53
N ALA A 393 -21.61 -27.95 -10.52
CA ALA A 393 -23.06 -28.08 -10.42
C ALA A 393 -23.75 -26.91 -9.68
N PHE A 394 -22.98 -26.03 -9.03
CA PHE A 394 -23.51 -24.88 -8.30
C PHE A 394 -23.70 -23.68 -9.22
N GLU A 395 -24.62 -22.80 -8.84
CA GLU A 395 -24.83 -21.52 -9.52
C GLU A 395 -23.70 -20.55 -9.15
N SER A 396 -22.92 -20.11 -10.13
CA SER A 396 -21.75 -19.23 -9.92
C SER A 396 -22.10 -17.98 -9.10
N HIS A 397 -23.19 -17.30 -9.43
CA HIS A 397 -23.64 -16.09 -8.75
C HIS A 397 -24.08 -16.26 -7.28
N ARG A 398 -24.05 -17.49 -6.75
CA ARG A 398 -24.35 -17.81 -5.34
C ARG A 398 -23.16 -18.42 -4.58
N ALA A 399 -22.01 -18.54 -5.24
CA ALA A 399 -20.81 -19.15 -4.68
C ALA A 399 -19.63 -18.18 -4.71
N ALA A 400 -18.88 -18.14 -3.61
CA ALA A 400 -17.65 -17.36 -3.55
C ALA A 400 -16.60 -17.94 -4.50
N ILE A 401 -15.92 -17.06 -5.24
CA ILE A 401 -14.85 -17.44 -6.18
C ILE A 401 -13.57 -16.64 -5.99
N VAL A 402 -13.68 -15.42 -5.44
CA VAL A 402 -12.55 -14.58 -5.04
C VAL A 402 -12.75 -14.06 -3.63
N GLY A 403 -11.67 -13.88 -2.88
CA GLY A 403 -11.71 -13.42 -1.49
C GLY A 403 -11.95 -11.91 -1.33
N ASN A 404 -11.45 -11.39 -0.22
CA ASN A 404 -11.60 -10.00 0.22
C ASN A 404 -10.60 -9.07 -0.46
N THR A 405 -10.88 -7.76 -0.39
CA THR A 405 -9.95 -6.68 -0.76
C THR A 405 -9.38 -6.84 -2.19
N CYS A 406 -10.17 -7.43 -3.09
CA CYS A 406 -9.81 -7.55 -4.49
C CYS A 406 -9.71 -6.16 -5.13
N LEU A 407 -8.78 -5.99 -6.07
CA LEU A 407 -8.48 -4.74 -6.78
C LEU A 407 -8.02 -3.60 -5.87
N TYR A 408 -7.48 -3.90 -4.69
CA TYR A 408 -7.01 -2.87 -3.75
C TYR A 408 -6.03 -1.91 -4.40
N GLY A 409 -6.44 -0.63 -4.56
CA GLY A 409 -5.57 0.39 -5.15
C GLY A 409 -5.23 0.18 -6.62
N ALA A 410 -6.00 -0.63 -7.36
CA ALA A 410 -5.76 -0.85 -8.79
C ALA A 410 -5.87 0.45 -9.59
N THR A 411 -5.01 0.63 -10.59
CA THR A 411 -4.93 1.85 -11.42
C THR A 411 -5.29 1.61 -12.88
N GLY A 412 -5.56 0.37 -13.27
CA GLY A 412 -5.97 0.01 -14.63
C GLY A 412 -6.20 -1.48 -14.83
N GLY A 413 -6.69 -1.84 -16.02
CA GLY A 413 -6.89 -3.22 -16.48
C GLY A 413 -8.28 -3.80 -16.19
N GLU A 414 -8.48 -5.07 -16.53
CA GLU A 414 -9.80 -5.73 -16.48
C GLU A 414 -9.81 -6.99 -15.58
N LEU A 415 -10.82 -7.14 -14.71
CA LEU A 415 -11.10 -8.35 -13.93
C LEU A 415 -12.47 -8.92 -14.29
N PHE A 416 -12.54 -10.21 -14.62
CA PHE A 416 -13.79 -10.94 -14.84
C PHE A 416 -13.83 -12.14 -13.88
N ALA A 417 -14.78 -12.15 -12.95
CA ALA A 417 -14.91 -13.21 -11.94
C ALA A 417 -16.33 -13.81 -11.97
N ALA A 418 -16.46 -15.05 -12.46
CA ALA A 418 -17.75 -15.75 -12.52
C ALA A 418 -18.11 -16.38 -11.17
N GLY A 419 -18.43 -15.51 -10.21
CA GLY A 419 -18.87 -15.87 -8.87
C GLY A 419 -18.88 -14.65 -7.95
N THR A 420 -19.12 -14.85 -6.66
CA THR A 420 -19.16 -13.75 -5.70
C THR A 420 -17.77 -13.44 -5.14
N ALA A 421 -17.54 -12.16 -4.85
CA ALA A 421 -16.38 -11.68 -4.11
C ALA A 421 -16.69 -11.51 -2.62
N GLY A 422 -15.65 -11.54 -1.80
CA GLY A 422 -15.72 -11.17 -0.38
C GLY A 422 -15.93 -9.67 -0.14
N GLU A 423 -15.56 -9.22 1.05
CA GLU A 423 -15.65 -7.84 1.49
C GLU A 423 -14.66 -6.94 0.74
N ARG A 424 -14.95 -5.63 0.72
CA ARG A 424 -14.05 -4.58 0.20
C ARG A 424 -13.63 -4.78 -1.26
N PHE A 425 -14.49 -5.39 -2.06
CA PHE A 425 -14.25 -5.52 -3.50
C PHE A 425 -14.12 -4.13 -4.15
N GLY A 426 -13.02 -3.88 -4.86
CA GLY A 426 -12.76 -2.59 -5.49
C GLY A 426 -12.35 -1.49 -4.51
N VAL A 427 -11.91 -1.82 -3.29
CA VAL A 427 -11.46 -0.83 -2.31
C VAL A 427 -10.30 0.01 -2.87
N ARG A 428 -10.43 1.33 -2.84
CA ARG A 428 -9.49 2.27 -3.46
C ARG A 428 -9.21 2.03 -4.94
N ASN A 429 -10.10 1.38 -5.68
CA ASN A 429 -9.94 1.26 -7.12
C ASN A 429 -9.85 2.67 -7.76
N SER A 430 -8.84 2.89 -8.57
CA SER A 430 -8.50 4.16 -9.19
C SER A 430 -8.45 4.09 -10.72
N GLY A 431 -8.83 2.96 -11.32
CA GLY A 431 -8.84 2.83 -12.79
C GLY A 431 -9.11 1.45 -13.37
N ALA A 432 -9.23 0.40 -12.55
CA ALA A 432 -9.58 -0.93 -13.05
C ALA A 432 -11.06 -1.06 -13.39
N HIS A 433 -11.36 -1.91 -14.37
CA HIS A 433 -12.72 -2.30 -14.73
C HIS A 433 -12.98 -3.73 -14.29
N ALA A 434 -14.12 -4.00 -13.66
CA ALA A 434 -14.42 -5.35 -13.19
C ALA A 434 -15.86 -5.77 -13.43
N VAL A 435 -16.06 -7.07 -13.64
CA VAL A 435 -17.37 -7.73 -13.60
C VAL A 435 -17.29 -8.89 -12.61
N VAL A 436 -18.19 -8.90 -11.63
CA VAL A 436 -18.31 -9.94 -10.59
C VAL A 436 -19.78 -10.27 -10.37
N GLU A 437 -20.12 -11.45 -9.85
CA GLU A 437 -21.51 -11.92 -9.74
C GLU A 437 -22.16 -11.70 -8.37
N GLY A 438 -21.45 -11.04 -7.47
CA GLY A 438 -21.90 -10.58 -6.15
C GLY A 438 -20.71 -10.06 -5.36
N ALA A 439 -20.95 -9.27 -4.31
CA ALA A 439 -19.88 -8.76 -3.45
C ALA A 439 -20.31 -8.65 -1.99
N GLY A 440 -19.37 -8.79 -1.06
CA GLY A 440 -19.61 -8.56 0.36
C GLY A 440 -19.76 -7.08 0.73
N ASP A 441 -19.60 -6.79 2.03
CA ASP A 441 -19.70 -5.44 2.58
C ASP A 441 -18.57 -4.53 2.06
N HIS A 442 -18.78 -3.21 2.13
CA HIS A 442 -17.80 -2.20 1.74
C HIS A 442 -17.34 -2.27 0.27
N CYS A 443 -18.17 -2.80 -0.63
CA CYS A 443 -17.88 -2.77 -2.06
C CYS A 443 -17.68 -1.31 -2.54
N CYS A 444 -16.67 -1.09 -3.38
CA CYS A 444 -16.24 0.21 -3.90
C CYS A 444 -15.83 1.26 -2.84
N GLU A 445 -15.48 0.83 -1.62
CA GLU A 445 -15.02 1.73 -0.56
C GLU A 445 -13.79 2.54 -1.00
N TYR A 446 -13.79 3.87 -0.81
CA TYR A 446 -12.73 4.79 -1.22
C TYR A 446 -12.34 4.77 -2.72
N MET A 447 -13.20 4.26 -3.60
CA MET A 447 -12.95 4.23 -5.05
C MET A 447 -12.81 5.66 -5.63
N THR A 448 -11.83 5.87 -6.50
CA THR A 448 -11.50 7.16 -7.13
C THR A 448 -11.52 7.14 -8.66
N GLY A 449 -11.70 5.96 -9.28
CA GLY A 449 -11.74 5.80 -10.73
C GLY A 449 -12.01 4.36 -11.15
N GLY A 450 -12.21 4.14 -12.45
CA GLY A 450 -12.57 2.83 -13.00
C GLY A 450 -14.07 2.56 -12.94
N SER A 451 -14.47 1.31 -13.25
CA SER A 451 -15.87 0.90 -13.17
C SER A 451 -16.08 -0.53 -12.70
N ILE A 452 -17.08 -0.74 -11.85
CA ILE A 452 -17.38 -2.04 -11.25
C ILE A 452 -18.80 -2.46 -11.63
N VAL A 453 -18.96 -3.63 -12.21
CA VAL A 453 -20.27 -4.22 -12.51
C VAL A 453 -20.49 -5.42 -11.59
N VAL A 454 -21.59 -5.42 -10.84
CA VAL A 454 -21.98 -6.51 -9.95
C VAL A 454 -23.29 -7.13 -10.45
N LEU A 455 -23.25 -8.42 -10.81
CA LEU A 455 -24.36 -9.16 -11.43
C LEU A 455 -25.27 -9.88 -10.41
N GLY A 456 -25.26 -9.40 -9.17
CA GLY A 456 -25.99 -9.95 -8.04
C GLY A 456 -25.91 -9.03 -6.82
N ASP A 457 -26.21 -9.58 -5.66
CA ASP A 457 -26.31 -8.81 -4.42
C ASP A 457 -24.96 -8.24 -3.97
N VAL A 458 -25.05 -7.09 -3.30
CA VAL A 458 -23.94 -6.45 -2.58
C VAL A 458 -24.24 -6.37 -1.09
N GLY A 459 -23.19 -6.38 -0.26
CA GLY A 459 -23.30 -6.17 1.18
C GLY A 459 -23.58 -4.71 1.59
N LEU A 460 -23.44 -4.43 2.89
CA LEU A 460 -23.66 -3.12 3.49
C LEU A 460 -22.54 -2.13 3.16
N ASN A 461 -22.84 -0.85 3.35
CA ASN A 461 -21.90 0.28 3.24
C ASN A 461 -21.25 0.43 1.85
N LEU A 462 -21.98 0.05 0.80
CA LEU A 462 -21.55 0.21 -0.59
C LEU A 462 -21.22 1.66 -0.91
N GLY A 463 -20.04 1.90 -1.52
CA GLY A 463 -19.62 3.22 -1.99
C GLY A 463 -19.17 4.19 -0.89
N ALA A 464 -18.94 3.73 0.34
CA ALA A 464 -18.43 4.59 1.41
C ALA A 464 -17.09 5.23 1.02
N GLY A 465 -16.97 6.55 1.15
CA GLY A 465 -15.75 7.26 0.77
C GLY A 465 -15.46 7.30 -0.74
N MET A 466 -16.35 6.80 -1.60
CA MET A 466 -16.17 6.78 -3.06
C MET A 466 -16.28 8.21 -3.63
N THR A 467 -15.23 8.65 -4.31
CA THR A 467 -15.08 10.02 -4.84
C THR A 467 -14.84 10.06 -6.34
N GLY A 468 -14.69 8.91 -7.00
CA GLY A 468 -14.57 8.82 -8.45
C GLY A 468 -14.92 7.44 -9.00
N GLY A 469 -15.08 7.34 -10.32
CA GLY A 469 -15.58 6.15 -11.01
C GLY A 469 -17.08 5.94 -10.82
N PHE A 470 -17.58 4.77 -11.20
CA PHE A 470 -18.98 4.37 -10.99
C PHE A 470 -19.12 2.86 -10.84
N ALA A 471 -20.23 2.42 -10.25
CA ALA A 471 -20.63 1.02 -10.23
C ALA A 471 -22.02 0.81 -10.83
N LEU A 472 -22.22 -0.35 -11.47
CA LEU A 472 -23.53 -0.83 -11.93
C LEU A 472 -23.87 -2.09 -11.15
N VAL A 473 -24.92 -2.04 -10.34
CA VAL A 473 -25.29 -3.15 -9.43
C VAL A 473 -26.67 -3.67 -9.80
N PHE A 474 -26.74 -4.97 -10.08
CA PHE A 474 -28.00 -5.67 -10.29
C PHE A 474 -28.67 -5.94 -8.93
N ASP A 475 -29.86 -5.38 -8.71
CA ASP A 475 -30.58 -5.53 -7.46
C ASP A 475 -31.82 -6.41 -7.65
N GLU A 476 -31.69 -7.67 -7.25
CA GLU A 476 -32.74 -8.67 -7.42
C GLU A 476 -33.84 -8.59 -6.35
N GLN A 477 -33.63 -7.84 -5.27
CA GLN A 477 -34.54 -7.84 -4.12
C GLN A 477 -34.97 -6.42 -3.71
N ASP A 478 -34.67 -5.42 -4.55
CA ASP A 478 -34.89 -3.99 -4.29
C ASP A 478 -34.32 -3.55 -2.92
N GLN A 479 -33.15 -4.08 -2.56
CA GLN A 479 -32.50 -3.83 -1.26
C GLN A 479 -31.41 -2.77 -1.33
N LEU A 480 -30.92 -2.39 -2.51
CA LEU A 480 -29.78 -1.46 -2.64
C LEU A 480 -29.98 -0.13 -1.90
N PRO A 481 -31.17 0.51 -1.91
CA PRO A 481 -31.40 1.76 -1.17
C PRO A 481 -31.12 1.65 0.34
N ASN A 482 -31.19 0.44 0.91
CA ASN A 482 -30.92 0.19 2.33
C ASN A 482 -29.46 -0.21 2.61
N ARG A 483 -28.64 -0.44 1.58
CA ARG A 483 -27.27 -0.97 1.71
C ARG A 483 -26.18 0.03 1.33
N TYR A 484 -26.50 1.07 0.56
CA TYR A 484 -25.50 2.06 0.14
C TYR A 484 -25.22 3.12 1.21
N ASN A 485 -23.99 3.61 1.22
CA ASN A 485 -23.60 4.75 2.04
C ASN A 485 -23.92 6.05 1.30
N ASN A 486 -24.88 6.82 1.82
CA ASN A 486 -25.38 8.02 1.16
C ASN A 486 -24.57 9.30 1.44
N GLU A 487 -23.40 9.22 2.08
CA GLU A 487 -22.58 10.40 2.40
C GLU A 487 -22.10 11.08 1.10
N LEU A 488 -21.41 10.33 0.24
CA LEU A 488 -20.72 10.86 -0.94
C LEU A 488 -21.25 10.35 -2.28
N VAL A 489 -22.06 9.30 -2.30
CA VAL A 489 -22.62 8.71 -3.54
C VAL A 489 -24.14 8.86 -3.60
N ASP A 490 -24.65 8.91 -4.83
CA ASP A 490 -26.08 8.81 -5.17
C ASP A 490 -26.32 7.54 -5.98
N ILE A 491 -27.58 7.07 -5.96
CA ILE A 491 -28.04 5.95 -6.77
C ILE A 491 -29.11 6.39 -7.77
N ASN A 492 -29.04 5.89 -9.01
CA ASN A 492 -30.01 6.16 -10.06
C ASN A 492 -30.32 4.88 -10.85
N ARG A 493 -31.57 4.70 -11.30
CA ARG A 493 -31.87 3.63 -12.27
C ARG A 493 -31.28 3.97 -13.64
N ILE A 494 -31.01 2.95 -14.45
CA ILE A 494 -30.50 3.11 -15.84
C ILE A 494 -31.54 2.70 -16.89
N ASN A 495 -32.79 3.11 -16.68
CA ASN A 495 -33.97 2.69 -17.45
C ASN A 495 -34.53 3.76 -18.39
N ASP A 496 -33.86 4.90 -18.55
CA ASP A 496 -34.32 6.02 -19.38
C ASP A 496 -33.41 6.25 -20.60
N GLU A 497 -33.82 7.13 -21.51
CA GLU A 497 -33.01 7.46 -22.70
C GLU A 497 -31.70 8.15 -22.32
N LYS A 498 -31.68 8.93 -21.24
CA LYS A 498 -30.49 9.65 -20.77
C LYS A 498 -29.37 8.73 -20.29
N THR A 499 -29.71 7.49 -19.94
CA THR A 499 -28.76 6.45 -19.52
C THR A 499 -28.41 5.47 -20.65
N GLY A 500 -28.78 5.75 -21.89
CA GLY A 500 -28.53 4.89 -23.06
C GLY A 500 -27.07 4.47 -23.23
N GLU A 501 -26.11 5.37 -23.02
CA GLU A 501 -24.67 5.04 -23.08
C GLU A 501 -24.25 4.06 -21.98
N LEU A 502 -24.81 4.20 -20.76
CA LEU A 502 -24.55 3.26 -19.65
C LEU A 502 -25.15 1.88 -19.92
N ARG A 503 -26.31 1.82 -20.58
CA ARG A 503 -26.91 0.55 -21.01
C ARG A 503 -26.04 -0.16 -22.05
N ALA A 504 -25.53 0.57 -23.03
CA ALA A 504 -24.59 0.03 -24.03
C ALA A 504 -23.27 -0.43 -23.38
N PHE A 505 -22.75 0.36 -22.43
CA PHE A 505 -21.59 -0.01 -21.63
C PHE A 505 -21.82 -1.31 -20.85
N LEU A 506 -22.94 -1.43 -20.14
CA LEU A 506 -23.30 -2.62 -19.39
C LEU A 506 -23.37 -3.85 -20.30
N LYS A 507 -24.05 -3.75 -21.45
CA LYS A 507 -24.16 -4.84 -22.42
C LYS A 507 -22.79 -5.30 -22.91
N THR A 508 -21.90 -4.36 -23.25
CA THR A 508 -20.51 -4.66 -23.65
C THR A 508 -19.74 -5.39 -22.53
N ARG A 509 -19.95 -4.98 -21.27
CA ARG A 509 -19.30 -5.63 -20.11
C ARG A 509 -19.83 -7.03 -19.86
N LEU A 510 -21.14 -7.26 -20.02
CA LEU A 510 -21.74 -8.58 -19.96
C LEU A 510 -21.23 -9.50 -21.07
N GLU A 511 -21.12 -9.01 -22.31
CA GLU A 511 -20.58 -9.76 -23.45
C GLU A 511 -19.14 -10.17 -23.22
N LYS A 512 -18.29 -9.26 -22.73
CA LYS A 512 -16.90 -9.58 -22.34
C LYS A 512 -16.83 -10.58 -21.19
N HIS A 513 -17.67 -10.41 -20.16
CA HIS A 513 -17.71 -11.35 -19.04
C HIS A 513 -18.10 -12.74 -19.50
N LEU A 514 -19.13 -12.87 -20.33
CA LEU A 514 -19.55 -14.14 -20.94
C LEU A 514 -18.44 -14.74 -21.82
N LEU A 515 -17.80 -13.94 -22.65
CA LEU A 515 -16.70 -14.37 -23.52
C LEU A 515 -15.55 -14.99 -22.72
N HIS A 516 -15.14 -14.33 -21.63
CA HIS A 516 -13.96 -14.74 -20.87
C HIS A 516 -14.24 -15.82 -19.82
N THR A 517 -15.45 -15.86 -19.25
CA THR A 517 -15.76 -16.76 -18.12
C THR A 517 -16.76 -17.86 -18.45
N GLY A 518 -17.48 -17.76 -19.58
CA GLY A 518 -18.59 -18.64 -19.89
C GLY A 518 -19.81 -18.49 -18.95
N SER A 519 -19.86 -17.41 -18.15
CA SER A 519 -20.89 -17.19 -17.12
C SER A 519 -22.32 -17.41 -17.59
N ALA A 520 -23.01 -18.36 -16.96
CA ALA A 520 -24.43 -18.59 -17.18
C ALA A 520 -25.29 -17.39 -16.75
N ARG A 521 -24.87 -16.67 -15.69
CA ARG A 521 -25.56 -15.46 -15.20
C ARG A 521 -25.53 -14.34 -16.23
N ALA A 522 -24.36 -14.04 -16.81
CA ALA A 522 -24.25 -13.04 -17.86
C ALA A 522 -24.98 -13.44 -19.15
N ARG A 523 -24.94 -14.73 -19.53
CA ARG A 523 -25.74 -15.22 -20.66
C ARG A 523 -27.23 -14.96 -20.45
N TRP A 524 -27.76 -15.38 -19.31
CA TRP A 524 -29.16 -15.15 -18.97
C TRP A 524 -29.53 -13.67 -18.96
N MET A 525 -28.67 -12.80 -18.42
CA MET A 525 -28.90 -11.34 -18.45
C MET A 525 -28.88 -10.76 -19.86
N LEU A 526 -28.02 -11.26 -20.75
CA LEU A 526 -27.96 -10.82 -22.15
C LEU A 526 -29.19 -11.25 -22.95
N GLU A 527 -29.67 -12.47 -22.72
CA GLU A 527 -30.90 -13.01 -23.35
C GLU A 527 -32.16 -12.26 -22.90
N ASN A 528 -32.16 -11.71 -21.68
CA ASN A 528 -33.31 -11.00 -21.07
C ASN A 528 -33.00 -9.52 -20.78
N PHE A 529 -32.13 -8.90 -21.59
CA PHE A 529 -31.49 -7.62 -21.24
C PHE A 529 -32.48 -6.47 -21.02
N ASP A 530 -33.53 -6.37 -21.83
CA ASP A 530 -34.51 -5.29 -21.75
C ASP A 530 -35.29 -5.29 -20.43
N ASP A 531 -35.50 -6.46 -19.83
CA ASP A 531 -36.12 -6.59 -18.51
C ASP A 531 -35.09 -6.38 -17.40
N MET A 532 -33.92 -6.99 -17.54
CA MET A 532 -32.89 -6.99 -16.49
C MET A 532 -32.27 -5.62 -16.26
N VAL A 533 -32.12 -4.81 -17.31
CA VAL A 533 -31.52 -3.47 -17.22
C VAL A 533 -32.30 -2.54 -16.29
N ASN A 534 -33.62 -2.73 -16.17
CA ASN A 534 -34.48 -1.94 -15.28
C ASN A 534 -34.18 -2.17 -13.79
N ARG A 535 -33.50 -3.27 -13.48
CA ARG A 535 -33.14 -3.68 -12.11
C ARG A 535 -31.72 -3.27 -11.74
N PHE A 536 -30.96 -2.70 -12.67
CA PHE A 536 -29.65 -2.15 -12.38
C PHE A 536 -29.76 -0.75 -11.75
N TRP A 537 -28.90 -0.52 -10.79
CA TRP A 537 -28.63 0.78 -10.22
C TRP A 537 -27.24 1.25 -10.65
N LEU A 538 -27.16 2.49 -11.10
CA LEU A 538 -25.94 3.27 -11.14
C LEU A 538 -25.64 3.80 -9.74
N VAL A 539 -24.44 3.52 -9.25
CA VAL A 539 -23.88 4.12 -8.02
C VAL A 539 -22.73 5.02 -8.44
N LYS A 540 -22.82 6.32 -8.16
CA LYS A 540 -21.79 7.30 -8.54
C LYS A 540 -21.57 8.34 -7.45
N PRO A 541 -20.39 8.96 -7.37
CA PRO A 541 -20.17 10.14 -6.53
C PRO A 541 -21.15 11.27 -6.90
N LYS A 542 -21.63 11.99 -5.89
CA LYS A 542 -22.47 13.19 -6.03
C LYS A 542 -21.82 14.27 -6.89
N ALA A 543 -20.50 14.39 -6.78
CA ALA A 543 -19.71 15.38 -7.51
C ALA A 543 -19.58 15.11 -9.02
N LEU A 544 -19.89 13.90 -9.51
CA LEU A 544 -19.77 13.54 -10.92
C LEU A 544 -21.12 13.69 -11.66
N THR A 545 -21.09 14.21 -12.89
CA THR A 545 -22.25 14.26 -13.78
C THR A 545 -22.32 12.98 -14.60
N LEU A 546 -23.53 12.57 -15.04
CA LEU A 546 -23.73 11.39 -15.89
C LEU A 546 -22.83 11.40 -17.14
N ASP A 547 -22.79 12.53 -17.84
CA ASP A 547 -21.99 12.72 -19.07
C ASP A 547 -20.48 12.61 -18.86
N SER A 548 -20.00 12.61 -17.61
CA SER A 548 -18.57 12.48 -17.28
C SER A 548 -18.14 11.06 -16.95
N LEU A 549 -19.08 10.13 -16.76
CA LEU A 549 -18.78 8.79 -16.22
C LEU A 549 -18.08 7.89 -17.23
N LEU A 550 -18.33 8.07 -18.53
CA LEU A 550 -17.83 7.22 -19.61
C LEU A 550 -16.72 7.87 -20.45
N LYS A 551 -16.23 9.05 -20.03
CA LYS A 551 -15.19 9.81 -20.75
C LYS A 551 -13.77 9.48 -20.30
N ASP A 552 -13.64 8.76 -19.19
CA ASP A 552 -12.39 8.27 -18.59
C ASP A 552 -12.36 6.73 -18.65
#